data_AF-A0A956LHN8-F1
#
_entry.id   AF-A0A956LHN8-F1
#
_cell.length_a   1.000
_cell.length_b   1.000
_cell.length_c   1.000
_cell.angle_alpha   90.00
_cell.angle_beta   90.00
_cell.angle_gamma   90.00
#
_symmetry.space_group_name_H-M   'P 1'
#
loop_
_entity.id
_entity.type
_entity.pdbx_description
1 polymer ?
#
loop_
_entity_poly.entity_id
_entity_poly.type
_entity_poly.pdbx_seq_one_letter_code
_entity_poly.pdbx_strand_id
1 'polypeptide(L)'
;MALAPVACERGPDTQPPDGASGGEGGSGAEGGGASTSSCEPTACTEQGLEAARVQDFAAARGLFSRACDGGDAAGCFHLGEIFENGRDTDRDLARAAEAYAKGCAGGDSKACVNRGQLALTGDGPDPGPATAYEFLVKGCDGGHALACTTAAELAYSGNGVDRDEPKAIALYEKACDAKEVVGCLNAGELLYDPSKDKKVNERAVAAFTAACDGGHGGGCVKLGVAHYRGVGAAKDTSKALEAFKRGCAAERKHEDGCHASKQLEAAKGKPVTLELTTAIDRWDQDVLARDLSCRMREQGPIALGDVMAGIAPVKAKLDACAPAGAAVQVSWTLSGGKLRDAKVDRGGDDAINKCVTKTLNKARVSQSGTCSAKLLLGDKKGAESALSSLED
;
A
#
# COMPACT_ATOMS: atom_id res chain seq x y z
N MET A 1 9.18 2.93 2.65
CA MET A 1 8.74 1.61 2.17
C MET A 1 8.93 1.55 0.67
N ALA A 2 9.74 0.63 0.16
CA ALA A 2 9.84 0.38 -1.27
C ALA A 2 8.51 -0.22 -1.76
N LEU A 3 7.97 0.33 -2.84
CA LEU A 3 6.73 -0.13 -3.48
C LEU A 3 6.88 -1.60 -3.85
N ALA A 4 6.01 -2.46 -3.34
CA ALA A 4 5.82 -3.79 -3.93
C ALA A 4 5.14 -3.59 -5.30
N PRO A 5 5.59 -4.26 -6.38
CA PRO A 5 4.87 -4.25 -7.64
C PRO A 5 3.48 -4.83 -7.40
N VAL A 6 2.44 -4.08 -7.80
CA VAL A 6 1.07 -4.59 -7.84
C VAL A 6 1.07 -5.69 -8.88
N ALA A 7 1.05 -6.95 -8.42
CA ALA A 7 0.92 -8.09 -9.29
C ALA A 7 -0.42 -7.98 -10.02
N CYS A 8 -0.39 -7.93 -11.36
CA CYS A 8 -1.56 -8.13 -12.19
C CYS A 8 -2.24 -9.44 -11.75
N GLU A 9 -3.46 -9.35 -11.24
CA GLU A 9 -4.27 -10.53 -10.99
C GLU A 9 -4.46 -11.28 -12.30
N ARG A 10 -3.97 -12.53 -12.35
CA ARG A 10 -4.28 -13.46 -13.42
C ARG A 10 -5.78 -13.75 -13.37
N GLY A 11 -6.49 -13.39 -14.44
CA GLY A 11 -7.86 -13.85 -14.65
C GLY A 11 -7.93 -15.39 -14.68
N PRO A 12 -9.10 -15.98 -14.41
CA PRO A 12 -9.24 -17.40 -14.17
C PRO A 12 -8.94 -18.23 -15.43
N ASP A 13 -8.15 -19.30 -15.24
CA ASP A 13 -7.93 -20.37 -16.22
C ASP A 13 -9.27 -21.00 -16.64
N THR A 14 -9.75 -20.67 -17.85
CA THR A 14 -10.83 -21.42 -18.48
C THR A 14 -10.22 -22.49 -19.39
N GLN A 15 -10.26 -23.75 -18.95
CA GLN A 15 -9.98 -24.90 -19.81
C GLN A 15 -10.98 -24.94 -20.98
N PRO A 16 -10.53 -25.24 -22.22
CA PRO A 16 -11.45 -25.50 -23.32
C PRO A 16 -12.09 -26.91 -23.18
N PRO A 17 -13.34 -27.10 -23.62
CA PRO A 17 -13.96 -28.42 -23.65
C PRO A 17 -13.43 -29.25 -24.83
N ASP A 18 -13.20 -30.54 -24.56
CA ASP A 18 -12.81 -31.56 -25.51
C ASP A 18 -13.93 -31.90 -26.53
N GLY A 19 -13.53 -32.02 -27.80
CA GLY A 19 -14.01 -33.04 -28.74
C GLY A 19 -15.27 -32.77 -29.57
N ALA A 20 -15.12 -32.69 -30.91
CA ALA A 20 -15.53 -33.77 -31.84
C ALA A 20 -15.56 -33.32 -33.32
N SER A 21 -14.63 -33.90 -34.10
CA SER A 21 -14.71 -34.43 -35.48
C SER A 21 -15.72 -33.90 -36.52
N GLY A 22 -15.19 -33.57 -37.71
CA GLY A 22 -15.46 -34.34 -38.94
C GLY A 22 -16.21 -33.63 -40.07
N GLY A 23 -15.58 -33.55 -41.26
CA GLY A 23 -16.27 -33.28 -42.53
C GLY A 23 -15.38 -32.66 -43.62
N GLU A 24 -14.72 -33.50 -44.43
CA GLU A 24 -14.03 -33.12 -45.66
C GLU A 24 -15.00 -32.71 -46.79
N GLY A 25 -14.55 -31.85 -47.70
CA GLY A 25 -15.12 -31.78 -49.04
C GLY A 25 -14.76 -30.55 -49.88
N GLY A 26 -13.88 -30.72 -50.86
CA GLY A 26 -14.09 -30.16 -52.20
C GLY A 26 -13.30 -28.92 -52.60
N SER A 27 -12.31 -29.16 -53.46
CA SER A 27 -11.47 -28.24 -54.23
C SER A 27 -12.21 -27.26 -55.15
N GLY A 28 -11.65 -26.05 -55.32
CA GLY A 28 -11.96 -25.12 -56.41
C GLY A 28 -10.89 -24.03 -56.52
N ALA A 29 -10.37 -23.84 -57.72
CA ALA A 29 -9.07 -23.26 -58.05
C ALA A 29 -8.89 -21.72 -57.91
N GLU A 30 -7.60 -21.38 -57.93
CA GLU A 30 -6.88 -20.10 -57.91
C GLU A 30 -7.49 -18.91 -58.67
N GLY A 31 -7.30 -17.72 -58.09
CA GLY A 31 -7.43 -16.42 -58.73
C GLY A 31 -6.85 -15.32 -57.86
N GLY A 32 -5.64 -14.86 -58.19
CA GLY A 32 -4.86 -13.93 -57.39
C GLY A 32 -5.44 -12.52 -57.25
N GLY A 33 -5.16 -11.94 -56.09
CA GLY A 33 -5.38 -10.55 -55.75
C GLY A 33 -5.10 -10.39 -54.26
N ALA A 34 -3.94 -9.81 -53.92
CA ALA A 34 -3.56 -9.52 -52.55
C ALA A 34 -4.60 -8.59 -51.91
N SER A 35 -5.57 -9.17 -51.21
CA SER A 35 -6.41 -8.45 -50.27
C SER A 35 -5.56 -8.22 -49.03
N THR A 36 -4.85 -7.09 -49.00
CA THR A 36 -4.48 -6.49 -47.73
C THR A 36 -5.79 -6.15 -47.02
N SER A 37 -6.27 -7.04 -46.15
CA SER A 37 -7.45 -6.76 -45.34
C SER A 37 -7.16 -5.54 -44.46
N SER A 38 -7.56 -4.37 -44.93
CA SER A 38 -7.61 -3.15 -44.14
C SER A 38 -8.84 -3.25 -43.25
N CYS A 39 -8.65 -3.66 -42.01
CA CYS A 39 -9.68 -3.53 -40.98
C CYS A 39 -9.75 -2.05 -40.53
N GLU A 40 -10.95 -1.59 -40.16
CA GLU A 40 -11.13 -0.34 -39.42
C GLU A 40 -10.47 -0.45 -38.03
N PRO A 41 -10.04 0.65 -37.40
CA PRO A 41 -9.21 0.60 -36.19
C PRO A 41 -9.78 -0.26 -35.05
N THR A 42 -11.05 -0.09 -34.69
CA THR A 42 -11.71 -0.91 -33.66
C THR A 42 -11.89 -2.37 -34.08
N ALA A 43 -12.19 -2.62 -35.36
CA ALA A 43 -12.29 -3.99 -35.89
C ALA A 43 -10.92 -4.70 -35.89
N CYS A 44 -9.82 -3.96 -36.11
CA CYS A 44 -8.48 -4.49 -35.95
C CYS A 44 -8.19 -4.85 -34.48
N THR A 45 -8.66 -4.06 -33.51
CA THR A 45 -8.53 -4.39 -32.08
C THR A 45 -9.26 -5.70 -31.74
N GLU A 46 -10.50 -5.87 -32.21
CA GLU A 46 -11.27 -7.10 -31.97
C GLU A 46 -10.62 -8.33 -32.60
N GLN A 47 -10.17 -8.23 -33.86
CA GLN A 47 -9.46 -9.32 -34.54
C GLN A 47 -8.13 -9.63 -33.85
N GLY A 48 -7.41 -8.60 -33.36
CA GLY A 48 -6.17 -8.75 -32.63
C GLY A 48 -6.35 -9.49 -31.31
N LEU A 49 -7.46 -9.23 -30.60
CA LEU A 49 -7.83 -9.95 -29.38
C LEU A 49 -8.10 -11.44 -29.65
N GLU A 50 -8.79 -11.76 -30.75
CA GLU A 50 -9.03 -13.16 -31.13
C GLU A 50 -7.73 -13.88 -31.52
N ALA A 51 -6.85 -13.22 -32.28
CA ALA A 51 -5.53 -13.75 -32.58
C ALA A 51 -4.71 -14.00 -31.30
N ALA A 52 -4.73 -13.06 -30.34
CA ALA A 52 -4.04 -13.20 -29.06
C ALA A 52 -4.62 -14.36 -28.21
N ARG A 53 -5.94 -14.61 -28.28
CA ARG A 53 -6.60 -15.73 -27.58
C ARG A 53 -6.08 -17.08 -28.06
N VAL A 54 -5.84 -17.24 -29.37
CA VAL A 54 -5.25 -18.46 -29.95
C VAL A 54 -3.72 -18.44 -29.94
N GLN A 55 -3.11 -17.52 -29.18
CA GLN A 55 -1.66 -17.34 -29.02
C GLN A 55 -0.91 -16.99 -30.32
N ASP A 56 -1.61 -16.48 -31.34
CA ASP A 56 -0.97 -15.90 -32.52
C ASP A 56 -0.62 -14.42 -32.24
N PHE A 57 0.42 -14.24 -31.43
CA PHE A 57 0.86 -12.91 -31.00
C PHE A 57 1.49 -12.09 -32.13
N ALA A 58 2.00 -12.72 -33.19
CA ALA A 58 2.49 -12.05 -34.39
C ALA A 58 1.35 -11.37 -35.16
N ALA A 59 0.27 -12.12 -35.43
CA ALA A 59 -0.92 -11.57 -36.06
C ALA A 59 -1.58 -10.51 -35.17
N ALA A 60 -1.70 -10.78 -33.86
CA ALA A 60 -2.25 -9.84 -32.89
C ALA A 60 -1.48 -8.51 -32.89
N ARG A 61 -0.13 -8.57 -32.84
CA ARG A 61 0.72 -7.38 -32.90
C ARG A 61 0.51 -6.57 -34.17
N GLY A 62 0.41 -7.24 -35.33
CA GLY A 62 0.14 -6.57 -36.60
C GLY A 62 -1.21 -5.86 -36.62
N LEU A 63 -2.24 -6.48 -36.05
CA LEU A 63 -3.59 -5.93 -35.94
C LEU A 63 -3.66 -4.77 -34.94
N PHE A 64 -3.11 -4.93 -33.73
CA PHE A 64 -3.05 -3.87 -32.73
C PHE A 64 -2.22 -2.66 -33.19
N SER A 65 -1.13 -2.88 -33.96
CA SER A 65 -0.38 -1.77 -34.56
C SER A 65 -1.25 -0.94 -35.49
N ARG A 66 -2.00 -1.59 -36.40
CA ARG A 66 -2.92 -0.89 -37.31
C ARG A 66 -4.03 -0.16 -36.56
N ALA A 67 -4.60 -0.80 -35.55
CA ALA A 67 -5.60 -0.19 -34.68
C ALA A 67 -5.06 1.08 -34.01
N CYS A 68 -3.87 0.97 -33.39
CA CYS A 68 -3.24 2.07 -32.68
C CYS A 68 -2.85 3.23 -33.61
N ASP A 69 -2.28 2.94 -34.78
CA ASP A 69 -1.95 3.95 -35.78
C ASP A 69 -3.22 4.61 -36.36
N GLY A 70 -4.33 3.88 -36.37
CA GLY A 70 -5.67 4.37 -36.69
C GLY A 70 -6.36 5.15 -35.56
N GLY A 71 -5.71 5.34 -34.41
CA GLY A 71 -6.22 6.12 -33.27
C GLY A 71 -7.11 5.34 -32.30
N ASP A 72 -7.23 4.02 -32.44
CA ASP A 72 -7.98 3.20 -31.48
C ASP A 72 -7.18 3.04 -30.17
N ALA A 73 -7.70 3.63 -29.10
CA ALA A 73 -7.00 3.71 -27.81
C ALA A 73 -6.77 2.33 -27.18
N ALA A 74 -7.75 1.43 -27.30
CA ALA A 74 -7.65 0.05 -26.81
C ALA A 74 -6.65 -0.78 -27.63
N GLY A 75 -6.59 -0.57 -28.94
CA GLY A 75 -5.56 -1.14 -29.81
C GLY A 75 -4.15 -0.71 -29.39
N CYS A 76 -3.97 0.57 -29.05
CA CYS A 76 -2.70 1.05 -28.49
C CYS A 76 -2.36 0.42 -27.13
N PHE A 77 -3.35 0.23 -26.26
CA PHE A 77 -3.15 -0.48 -24.99
C PHE A 77 -2.62 -1.90 -25.22
N HIS A 78 -3.30 -2.70 -26.04
CA HIS A 78 -2.90 -4.09 -26.28
C HIS A 78 -1.57 -4.20 -27.04
N LEU A 79 -1.28 -3.25 -27.94
CA LEU A 79 0.04 -3.16 -28.56
C LEU A 79 1.15 -2.96 -27.51
N GLY A 80 0.89 -2.12 -26.51
CA GLY A 80 1.79 -1.92 -25.37
C GLY A 80 2.03 -3.21 -24.59
N GLU A 81 0.97 -3.97 -24.31
CA GLU A 81 1.06 -5.25 -23.59
C GLU A 81 1.91 -6.29 -24.33
N ILE A 82 1.84 -6.33 -25.67
CA ILE A 82 2.67 -7.22 -26.49
C ILE A 82 4.16 -6.89 -26.31
N PHE A 83 4.53 -5.61 -26.38
CA PHE A 83 5.92 -5.18 -26.22
C PHE A 83 6.43 -5.34 -24.78
N GLU A 84 5.58 -5.06 -23.79
CA GLU A 84 5.95 -5.17 -22.37
C GLU A 84 6.22 -6.62 -21.95
N ASN A 85 5.41 -7.56 -22.43
CA ASN A 85 5.51 -8.97 -22.05
C ASN A 85 6.44 -9.78 -22.98
N GLY A 86 6.84 -9.24 -24.13
CA GLY A 86 7.68 -9.95 -25.11
C GLY A 86 7.03 -11.23 -25.67
N ARG A 87 5.71 -11.23 -25.91
CA ARG A 87 4.95 -12.45 -26.26
C ARG A 87 5.13 -12.94 -27.70
N ASP A 88 5.78 -12.16 -28.55
CA ASP A 88 6.11 -12.45 -29.97
C ASP A 88 7.51 -11.93 -30.37
N THR A 89 8.06 -11.06 -29.54
CA THR A 89 9.28 -10.31 -29.81
C THR A 89 10.02 -10.13 -28.49
N ASP A 90 11.27 -9.71 -28.53
CA ASP A 90 11.98 -9.37 -27.30
C ASP A 90 11.24 -8.23 -26.58
N ARG A 91 11.27 -8.29 -25.24
CA ARG A 91 10.66 -7.27 -24.39
C ARG A 91 11.22 -5.88 -24.74
N ASP A 92 10.35 -4.94 -25.07
CA ASP A 92 10.71 -3.57 -25.47
C ASP A 92 9.84 -2.55 -24.71
N LEU A 93 10.37 -2.08 -23.58
CA LEU A 93 9.63 -1.16 -22.70
C LEU A 93 9.53 0.26 -23.25
N ALA A 94 10.41 0.65 -24.16
CA ALA A 94 10.33 1.94 -24.83
C ALA A 94 9.12 1.97 -25.76
N ARG A 95 8.98 0.94 -26.61
CA ARG A 95 7.81 0.82 -27.51
C ARG A 95 6.52 0.57 -26.74
N ALA A 96 6.57 -0.18 -25.64
CA ALA A 96 5.41 -0.32 -24.76
C ALA A 96 4.96 1.03 -24.21
N ALA A 97 5.88 1.82 -23.66
CA ALA A 97 5.58 3.15 -23.14
C ALA A 97 5.04 4.12 -24.22
N GLU A 98 5.58 4.09 -25.43
CA GLU A 98 5.04 4.88 -26.54
C GLU A 98 3.61 4.47 -26.91
N ALA A 99 3.33 3.16 -27.02
CA ALA A 99 2.00 2.65 -27.31
C ALA A 99 1.00 3.01 -26.18
N TYR A 100 1.38 2.81 -24.92
CA TYR A 100 0.55 3.20 -23.78
C TYR A 100 0.32 4.72 -23.71
N ALA A 101 1.32 5.54 -24.04
CA ALA A 101 1.14 6.99 -24.08
C ALA A 101 0.13 7.41 -25.16
N LYS A 102 0.16 6.78 -26.35
CA LYS A 102 -0.85 6.98 -27.40
C LYS A 102 -2.24 6.52 -26.95
N GLY A 103 -2.36 5.34 -26.36
CA GLY A 103 -3.62 4.83 -25.81
C GLY A 103 -4.22 5.76 -24.76
N CYS A 104 -3.38 6.26 -23.84
CA CYS A 104 -3.80 7.22 -22.84
C CYS A 104 -4.27 8.55 -23.45
N ALA A 105 -3.57 9.06 -24.47
CA ALA A 105 -4.00 10.27 -25.19
C ALA A 105 -5.35 10.06 -25.90
N GLY A 106 -5.64 8.83 -26.33
CA GLY A 106 -6.93 8.40 -26.88
C GLY A 106 -8.02 8.12 -25.82
N GLY A 107 -7.72 8.28 -24.52
CA GLY A 107 -8.67 8.12 -23.43
C GLY A 107 -8.74 6.73 -22.82
N ASP A 108 -7.86 5.79 -23.19
CA ASP A 108 -7.80 4.49 -22.53
C ASP A 108 -7.14 4.61 -21.14
N SER A 109 -7.94 4.40 -20.09
CA SER A 109 -7.48 4.58 -18.72
C SER A 109 -6.45 3.53 -18.28
N LYS A 110 -6.49 2.31 -18.82
CA LYS A 110 -5.50 1.25 -18.53
C LYS A 110 -4.15 1.58 -19.16
N ALA A 111 -4.15 2.11 -20.39
CA ALA A 111 -2.95 2.62 -21.04
C ALA A 111 -2.33 3.77 -20.24
N CYS A 112 -3.14 4.68 -19.71
CA CYS A 112 -2.65 5.72 -18.80
C CYS A 112 -1.97 5.12 -17.56
N VAL A 113 -2.60 4.14 -16.91
CA VAL A 113 -2.00 3.47 -15.74
C VAL A 113 -0.69 2.78 -16.08
N ASN A 114 -0.66 1.96 -17.15
CA ASN A 114 0.55 1.23 -17.52
C ASN A 114 1.69 2.17 -17.94
N ARG A 115 1.40 3.27 -18.63
CA ARG A 115 2.41 4.29 -18.92
C ARG A 115 2.94 4.95 -17.65
N GLY A 116 2.06 5.24 -16.70
CA GLY A 116 2.44 5.79 -15.40
C GLY A 116 3.29 4.82 -14.58
N GLN A 117 2.96 3.53 -14.61
CA GLN A 117 3.69 2.47 -13.92
C GLN A 117 5.11 2.31 -14.49
N LEU A 118 5.27 2.27 -15.82
CA LEU A 118 6.59 2.25 -16.46
C LEU A 118 7.44 3.46 -16.05
N ALA A 119 6.83 4.65 -15.96
CA ALA A 119 7.55 5.82 -15.47
C ALA A 119 8.02 5.67 -14.02
N LEU A 120 7.24 5.02 -13.14
CA LEU A 120 7.63 4.78 -11.73
C LEU A 120 8.75 3.75 -11.60
N THR A 121 8.80 2.74 -12.46
CA THR A 121 9.85 1.70 -12.41
C THR A 121 11.16 2.13 -13.06
N GLY A 122 11.18 3.29 -13.72
CA GLY A 122 12.37 3.76 -14.45
C GLY A 122 12.45 3.26 -15.88
N ASP A 123 11.38 2.64 -16.38
CA ASP A 123 11.33 1.97 -17.68
C ASP A 123 10.74 2.89 -18.77
N GLY A 124 11.30 2.81 -19.97
CA GLY A 124 10.85 3.60 -21.13
C GLY A 124 11.32 5.06 -21.12
N PRO A 125 10.88 5.88 -22.09
CA PRO A 125 11.27 7.28 -22.21
C PRO A 125 10.67 8.15 -21.10
N ASP A 126 11.42 9.19 -20.71
CA ASP A 126 11.06 10.16 -19.66
C ASP A 126 10.56 9.51 -18.37
N PRO A 127 11.35 8.61 -17.76
CA PRO A 127 10.96 7.97 -16.52
C PRO A 127 10.95 8.97 -15.37
N GLY A 128 10.12 8.69 -14.37
CA GLY A 128 10.13 9.39 -13.10
C GLY A 128 8.73 9.68 -12.56
N PRO A 129 8.64 10.05 -11.27
CA PRO A 129 7.37 10.24 -10.59
C PRO A 129 6.55 11.43 -11.12
N ALA A 130 7.20 12.44 -11.72
CA ALA A 130 6.53 13.57 -12.38
C ALA A 130 5.69 13.08 -13.59
N THR A 131 6.34 12.36 -14.52
CA THR A 131 5.67 11.74 -15.67
C THR A 131 4.58 10.77 -15.21
N ALA A 132 4.89 9.93 -14.22
CA ALA A 132 3.91 9.01 -13.66
C ALA A 132 2.65 9.72 -13.18
N TYR A 133 2.81 10.80 -12.42
CA TYR A 133 1.70 11.59 -11.90
C TYR A 133 0.78 12.10 -13.01
N GLU A 134 1.33 12.65 -14.09
CA GLU A 134 0.54 13.15 -15.23
C GLU A 134 -0.34 12.06 -15.85
N PHE A 135 0.22 10.88 -16.08
CA PHE A 135 -0.51 9.75 -16.65
C PHE A 135 -1.51 9.15 -15.66
N LEU A 136 -1.15 9.02 -14.37
CA LEU A 136 -2.03 8.46 -13.34
C LEU A 136 -3.23 9.37 -13.06
N VAL A 137 -3.08 10.70 -13.11
CA VAL A 137 -4.23 11.63 -13.01
C VAL A 137 -5.20 11.41 -14.17
N LYS A 138 -4.71 11.25 -15.41
CA LYS A 138 -5.58 10.93 -16.55
C LYS A 138 -6.27 9.57 -16.39
N GLY A 139 -5.54 8.55 -15.92
CA GLY A 139 -6.12 7.25 -15.60
C GLY A 139 -7.21 7.34 -14.53
N CYS A 140 -6.98 8.16 -13.50
CA CYS A 140 -7.94 8.44 -12.44
C CYS A 140 -9.20 9.14 -12.95
N ASP A 141 -9.04 10.17 -13.78
CA ASP A 141 -10.17 10.88 -14.41
C ASP A 141 -10.94 9.97 -15.38
N GLY A 142 -10.27 8.98 -15.96
CA GLY A 142 -10.87 7.87 -16.71
C GLY A 142 -11.49 6.75 -15.85
N GLY A 143 -11.62 6.95 -14.54
CA GLY A 143 -12.30 6.05 -13.61
C GLY A 143 -11.44 4.91 -13.05
N HIS A 144 -10.12 4.88 -13.31
CA HIS A 144 -9.25 3.84 -12.78
C HIS A 144 -8.88 4.11 -11.32
N ALA A 145 -9.53 3.40 -10.40
CA ALA A 145 -9.47 3.70 -8.97
C ALA A 145 -8.05 3.62 -8.37
N LEU A 146 -7.26 2.60 -8.75
CA LEU A 146 -5.86 2.50 -8.30
C LEU A 146 -4.99 3.66 -8.81
N ALA A 147 -5.32 4.23 -9.98
CA ALA A 147 -4.58 5.36 -10.52
C ALA A 147 -4.81 6.60 -9.66
N CYS A 148 -6.04 6.78 -9.18
CA CYS A 148 -6.38 7.83 -8.22
C CYS A 148 -5.58 7.68 -6.92
N THR A 149 -5.53 6.47 -6.35
CA THR A 149 -4.77 6.19 -5.12
C THR A 149 -3.27 6.46 -5.29
N THR A 150 -2.66 6.01 -6.39
CA THR A 150 -1.23 6.25 -6.63
C THR A 150 -0.92 7.73 -6.93
N ALA A 151 -1.76 8.41 -7.72
CA ALA A 151 -1.60 9.84 -7.97
C ALA A 151 -1.74 10.65 -6.66
N ALA A 152 -2.69 10.28 -5.80
CA ALA A 152 -2.87 10.91 -4.50
C ALA A 152 -1.63 10.77 -3.62
N GLU A 153 -1.00 9.58 -3.59
CA GLU A 153 0.23 9.35 -2.82
C GLU A 153 1.41 10.20 -3.32
N LEU A 154 1.57 10.33 -4.64
CA LEU A 154 2.60 11.21 -5.22
C LEU A 154 2.38 12.67 -4.84
N ALA A 155 1.14 13.15 -4.90
CA ALA A 155 0.78 14.52 -4.47
C ALA A 155 0.93 14.72 -2.96
N TYR A 156 0.62 13.71 -2.15
CA TYR A 156 0.73 13.79 -0.69
C TYR A 156 2.20 13.81 -0.21
N SER A 157 3.02 12.95 -0.82
CA SER A 157 4.45 12.83 -0.49
C SER A 157 5.31 13.93 -1.12
N GLY A 158 4.82 14.59 -2.17
CA GLY A 158 5.61 15.54 -2.97
C GLY A 158 6.67 14.84 -3.84
N ASN A 159 6.41 13.59 -4.23
CA ASN A 159 7.35 12.80 -5.02
C ASN A 159 7.15 13.07 -6.53
N GLY A 160 8.04 13.85 -7.13
CA GLY A 160 7.97 14.26 -8.54
C GLY A 160 6.98 15.37 -8.86
N VAL A 161 6.18 15.79 -7.88
CA VAL A 161 5.29 16.96 -7.95
C VAL A 161 5.35 17.73 -6.65
N ASP A 162 4.95 19.00 -6.65
CA ASP A 162 4.83 19.76 -5.41
C ASP A 162 3.81 19.09 -4.48
N ARG A 163 4.15 19.04 -3.19
CA ARG A 163 3.25 18.48 -2.18
C ARG A 163 1.97 19.30 -2.09
N ASP A 164 0.83 18.64 -2.28
CA ASP A 164 -0.51 19.25 -2.25
C ASP A 164 -1.49 18.30 -1.55
N GLU A 165 -1.67 18.51 -0.24
CA GLU A 165 -2.55 17.69 0.60
C GLU A 165 -4.04 17.81 0.22
N PRO A 166 -4.61 19.01 -0.02
CA PRO A 166 -5.98 19.13 -0.52
C PRO A 166 -6.23 18.35 -1.82
N LYS A 167 -5.28 18.38 -2.76
CA LYS A 167 -5.38 17.64 -4.02
C LYS A 167 -5.26 16.13 -3.80
N ALA A 168 -4.38 15.69 -2.90
CA ALA A 168 -4.28 14.28 -2.53
C ALA A 168 -5.59 13.77 -1.90
N ILE A 169 -6.21 14.53 -0.99
CA ILE A 169 -7.52 14.20 -0.41
C ILE A 169 -8.56 14.02 -1.50
N ALA A 170 -8.66 14.96 -2.46
CA ALA A 170 -9.63 14.87 -3.54
C ALA A 170 -9.41 13.63 -4.44
N LEU A 171 -8.15 13.27 -4.72
CA LEU A 171 -7.83 12.07 -5.48
C LEU A 171 -8.14 10.78 -4.70
N TYR A 172 -7.85 10.73 -3.39
CA TYR A 172 -8.23 9.60 -2.55
C TYR A 172 -9.76 9.45 -2.39
N GLU A 173 -10.51 10.56 -2.29
CA GLU A 173 -11.97 10.52 -2.29
C GLU A 173 -12.51 9.99 -3.63
N LYS A 174 -11.95 10.40 -4.78
CA LYS A 174 -12.30 9.79 -6.09
C LYS A 174 -12.04 8.29 -6.11
N ALA A 175 -10.90 7.84 -5.59
CA ALA A 175 -10.59 6.41 -5.48
C ALA A 175 -11.63 5.69 -4.60
N CYS A 176 -12.02 6.31 -3.49
CA CYS A 176 -13.01 5.77 -2.57
C CYS A 176 -14.42 5.68 -3.19
N ASP A 177 -14.83 6.69 -3.96
CA ASP A 177 -16.09 6.68 -4.70
C ASP A 177 -16.13 5.52 -5.72
N ALA A 178 -14.98 5.22 -6.32
CA ALA A 178 -14.75 4.05 -7.17
C ALA A 178 -14.54 2.73 -6.40
N LYS A 179 -14.85 2.71 -5.09
CA LYS A 179 -14.78 1.54 -4.19
C LYS A 179 -13.38 0.99 -3.94
N GLU A 180 -12.34 1.78 -4.19
CA GLU A 180 -10.98 1.40 -3.80
C GLU A 180 -10.79 1.62 -2.30
N VAL A 181 -10.57 0.52 -1.61
CA VAL A 181 -10.64 0.42 -0.15
C VAL A 181 -9.49 1.16 0.52
N VAL A 182 -8.28 1.12 -0.07
CA VAL A 182 -7.11 1.82 0.45
C VAL A 182 -7.28 3.33 0.29
N GLY A 183 -7.81 3.78 -0.85
CA GLY A 183 -8.16 5.17 -1.11
C GLY A 183 -9.16 5.72 -0.09
N CYS A 184 -10.19 4.94 0.26
CA CYS A 184 -11.12 5.29 1.35
C CYS A 184 -10.41 5.48 2.69
N LEU A 185 -9.50 4.56 3.06
CA LEU A 185 -8.76 4.69 4.31
C LEU A 185 -7.91 5.96 4.32
N ASN A 186 -7.14 6.20 3.26
CA ASN A 186 -6.20 7.31 3.19
C ASN A 186 -6.94 8.66 3.15
N ALA A 187 -8.06 8.76 2.42
CA ALA A 187 -8.93 9.94 2.47
C ALA A 187 -9.38 10.21 3.91
N GLY A 188 -9.87 9.18 4.60
CA GLY A 188 -10.31 9.29 5.98
C GLY A 188 -9.20 9.75 6.92
N GLU A 189 -7.99 9.22 6.79
CA GLU A 189 -6.86 9.59 7.65
C GLU A 189 -6.41 11.05 7.47
N LEU A 190 -6.38 11.57 6.24
CA LEU A 190 -6.01 12.97 5.98
C LEU A 190 -7.11 13.96 6.41
N LEU A 191 -8.38 13.52 6.38
CA LEU A 191 -9.51 14.33 6.80
C LEU A 191 -9.69 14.34 8.33
N TYR A 192 -9.40 13.23 9.00
CA TYR A 192 -9.72 13.03 10.41
C TYR A 192 -8.81 13.84 11.33
N ASP A 193 -9.36 14.89 11.92
CA ASP A 193 -8.68 15.73 12.88
C ASP A 193 -9.72 16.25 13.89
N PRO A 194 -9.64 15.85 15.17
CA PRO A 194 -10.56 16.30 16.21
C PRO A 194 -10.66 17.82 16.38
N SER A 195 -9.68 18.59 15.88
CA SER A 195 -9.69 20.06 15.90
C SER A 195 -10.36 20.69 14.66
N LYS A 196 -10.51 19.95 13.56
CA LYS A 196 -11.17 20.42 12.33
C LYS A 196 -12.69 20.46 12.47
N ASP A 197 -13.32 21.19 11.55
CA ASP A 197 -14.78 21.32 11.49
C ASP A 197 -15.49 19.96 11.46
N LYS A 198 -16.67 19.90 12.08
CA LYS A 198 -17.48 18.69 12.18
C LYS A 198 -17.77 18.07 10.82
N LYS A 199 -18.05 18.87 9.78
CA LYS A 199 -18.36 18.37 8.43
C LYS A 199 -17.17 17.71 7.75
N VAL A 200 -15.95 18.18 8.03
CA VAL A 200 -14.72 17.56 7.53
C VAL A 200 -14.54 16.19 8.19
N ASN A 201 -14.77 16.09 9.49
CA ASN A 201 -14.72 14.80 10.18
C ASN A 201 -15.88 13.86 9.78
N GLU A 202 -17.07 14.38 9.44
CA GLU A 202 -18.18 13.58 8.89
C GLU A 202 -17.76 12.92 7.56
N ARG A 203 -17.02 13.62 6.69
CA ARG A 203 -16.41 13.02 5.48
C ARG A 203 -15.38 11.95 5.84
N ALA A 204 -14.53 12.19 6.85
CA ALA A 204 -13.58 11.18 7.32
C ALA A 204 -14.28 9.89 7.79
N VAL A 205 -15.37 10.02 8.55
CA VAL A 205 -16.18 8.89 9.01
C VAL A 205 -16.83 8.16 7.84
N ALA A 206 -17.34 8.88 6.83
CA ALA A 206 -17.88 8.25 5.63
C ALA A 206 -16.82 7.42 4.90
N ALA A 207 -15.60 7.96 4.76
CA ALA A 207 -14.48 7.27 4.15
C ALA A 207 -14.04 6.03 4.96
N PHE A 208 -13.93 6.14 6.30
CA PHE A 208 -13.65 4.97 7.16
C PHE A 208 -14.76 3.92 7.12
N THR A 209 -16.01 4.33 6.99
CA THR A 209 -17.14 3.41 6.82
C THR A 209 -17.00 2.64 5.52
N ALA A 210 -16.74 3.32 4.40
CA ALA A 210 -16.51 2.67 3.12
C ALA A 210 -15.31 1.71 3.14
N ALA A 211 -14.19 2.09 3.78
CA ALA A 211 -13.04 1.20 3.95
C ALA A 211 -13.38 -0.03 4.80
N CYS A 212 -14.15 0.14 5.88
CA CYS A 212 -14.57 -0.95 6.75
C CYS A 212 -15.57 -1.90 6.07
N ASP A 213 -16.51 -1.36 5.29
CA ASP A 213 -17.47 -2.12 4.50
C ASP A 213 -16.79 -2.88 3.36
N GLY A 214 -15.69 -2.34 2.82
CA GLY A 214 -14.77 -3.04 1.93
C GLY A 214 -13.85 -4.06 2.61
N GLY A 215 -14.05 -4.36 3.90
CA GLY A 215 -13.31 -5.40 4.62
C GLY A 215 -11.95 -4.98 5.20
N HIS A 216 -11.56 -3.70 5.10
CA HIS A 216 -10.27 -3.25 5.63
C HIS A 216 -10.30 -3.08 7.14
N GLY A 217 -9.57 -3.94 7.85
CA GLY A 217 -9.55 -3.94 9.31
C GLY A 217 -9.10 -2.62 9.94
N GLY A 218 -8.14 -1.92 9.32
CA GLY A 218 -7.71 -0.59 9.76
C GLY A 218 -8.81 0.47 9.61
N GLY A 219 -9.62 0.38 8.55
CA GLY A 219 -10.76 1.28 8.34
C GLY A 219 -11.82 1.09 9.43
N CYS A 220 -12.09 -0.18 9.79
CA CYS A 220 -12.98 -0.51 10.89
C CYS A 220 -12.47 0.00 12.25
N VAL A 221 -11.17 -0.09 12.53
CA VAL A 221 -10.59 0.47 13.75
C VAL A 221 -10.76 1.98 13.80
N LYS A 222 -10.49 2.70 12.70
CA LYS A 222 -10.64 4.16 12.63
C LYS A 222 -12.11 4.59 12.78
N LEU A 223 -13.04 3.87 12.16
CA LEU A 223 -14.48 4.06 12.36
C LEU A 223 -14.88 3.85 13.83
N GLY A 224 -14.37 2.79 14.46
CA GLY A 224 -14.61 2.50 15.87
C GLY A 224 -14.10 3.61 16.79
N VAL A 225 -12.90 4.15 16.51
CA VAL A 225 -12.34 5.30 17.23
C VAL A 225 -13.20 6.55 17.06
N ALA A 226 -13.68 6.82 15.85
CA ALA A 226 -14.52 7.98 15.57
C ALA A 226 -15.83 7.93 16.37
N HIS A 227 -16.52 6.79 16.39
CA HIS A 227 -17.71 6.58 17.23
C HIS A 227 -17.40 6.58 18.72
N TYR A 228 -16.24 6.07 19.13
CA TYR A 228 -15.86 6.07 20.54
C TYR A 228 -15.61 7.48 21.08
N ARG A 229 -14.94 8.32 20.28
CA ARG A 229 -14.59 9.70 20.64
C ARG A 229 -15.71 10.70 20.33
N GLY A 230 -16.62 10.38 19.42
CA GLY A 230 -17.67 11.29 18.96
C GLY A 230 -17.13 12.37 18.01
N VAL A 231 -16.14 12.04 17.19
CA VAL A 231 -15.52 12.95 16.21
C VAL A 231 -16.03 12.58 14.82
N GLY A 232 -16.69 13.50 14.13
CA GLY A 232 -17.31 13.23 12.81
C GLY A 232 -18.55 12.33 12.85
N ALA A 233 -18.89 11.79 14.03
CA ALA A 233 -20.09 11.01 14.28
C ALA A 233 -20.55 11.21 15.73
N ALA A 234 -21.80 10.86 16.02
CA ALA A 234 -22.26 10.81 17.40
C ALA A 234 -21.45 9.79 18.20
N LYS A 235 -21.13 10.14 19.45
CA LYS A 235 -20.48 9.24 20.39
C LYS A 235 -21.39 8.04 20.66
N ASP A 236 -20.92 6.84 20.32
CA ASP A 236 -21.69 5.60 20.43
C ASP A 236 -20.74 4.42 20.68
N THR A 237 -20.70 3.94 21.93
CA THR A 237 -19.82 2.84 22.32
C THR A 237 -20.26 1.49 21.73
N SER A 238 -21.54 1.31 21.44
CA SER A 238 -22.06 0.09 20.82
C SER A 238 -21.59 0.00 19.36
N LYS A 239 -21.72 1.08 18.60
CA LYS A 239 -21.17 1.17 17.22
C LYS A 239 -19.65 1.05 17.20
N ALA A 240 -18.97 1.66 18.19
CA ALA A 240 -17.53 1.50 18.32
C ALA A 240 -17.13 0.03 18.53
N LEU A 241 -17.82 -0.68 19.43
CA LEU A 241 -17.58 -2.11 19.67
C LEU A 241 -17.83 -2.95 18.43
N GLU A 242 -18.92 -2.70 17.70
CA GLU A 242 -19.23 -3.40 16.45
C GLU A 242 -18.12 -3.20 15.42
N ALA A 243 -17.69 -1.96 15.19
CA ALA A 243 -16.61 -1.64 14.26
C ALA A 243 -15.28 -2.30 14.68
N PHE A 244 -14.93 -2.29 15.98
CA PHE A 244 -13.72 -2.98 16.46
C PHE A 244 -13.80 -4.50 16.26
N LYS A 245 -14.97 -5.12 16.47
CA LYS A 245 -15.18 -6.55 16.18
C LYS A 245 -15.02 -6.86 14.70
N ARG A 246 -15.56 -6.01 13.82
CA ARG A 246 -15.35 -6.13 12.37
C ARG A 246 -13.87 -6.02 12.01
N GLY A 247 -13.15 -5.08 12.60
CA GLY A 247 -11.69 -4.95 12.41
C GLY A 247 -10.92 -6.19 12.89
N CYS A 248 -11.35 -6.81 13.98
CA CYS A 248 -10.78 -8.07 14.48
C CYS A 248 -11.11 -9.26 13.56
N ALA A 249 -12.28 -9.28 12.93
CA ALA A 249 -12.74 -10.37 12.08
C ALA A 249 -12.32 -10.23 10.60
N ALA A 250 -11.70 -9.11 10.20
CA ALA A 250 -11.14 -8.92 8.86
C ALA A 250 -10.10 -9.99 8.52
N GLU A 251 -9.86 -10.24 7.23
CA GLU A 251 -9.00 -11.35 6.74
C GLU A 251 -7.61 -11.40 7.39
N ARG A 252 -6.99 -10.23 7.63
CA ARG A 252 -5.68 -10.10 8.29
C ARG A 252 -5.76 -9.85 9.80
N LYS A 253 -6.94 -9.93 10.41
CA LYS A 253 -7.21 -9.73 11.85
C LYS A 253 -6.46 -8.53 12.44
N HIS A 254 -7.08 -7.35 12.43
CA HIS A 254 -6.42 -6.16 12.95
C HIS A 254 -6.32 -6.23 14.49
N GLU A 255 -5.09 -6.29 15.02
CA GLU A 255 -4.86 -6.52 16.46
C GLU A 255 -5.53 -5.48 17.36
N ASP A 256 -5.44 -4.20 17.00
CA ASP A 256 -6.09 -3.13 17.76
C ASP A 256 -7.62 -3.26 17.76
N GLY A 257 -8.23 -3.78 16.69
CA GLY A 257 -9.66 -4.09 16.68
C GLY A 257 -10.00 -5.19 17.67
N CYS A 258 -9.20 -6.25 17.73
CA CYS A 258 -9.37 -7.32 18.70
C CYS A 258 -9.16 -6.86 20.15
N HIS A 259 -8.17 -5.99 20.39
CA HIS A 259 -7.87 -5.49 21.72
C HIS A 259 -8.92 -4.48 22.20
N ALA A 260 -9.28 -3.51 21.36
CA ALA A 260 -10.28 -2.50 21.68
C ALA A 260 -11.66 -3.11 21.91
N SER A 261 -12.08 -4.10 21.11
CA SER A 261 -13.35 -4.81 21.33
C SER A 261 -13.38 -5.50 22.70
N LYS A 262 -12.31 -6.23 23.07
CA LYS A 262 -12.19 -6.86 24.39
C LYS A 262 -12.22 -5.85 25.55
N GLN A 263 -11.53 -4.71 25.41
CA GLN A 263 -11.56 -3.64 26.42
C GLN A 263 -12.98 -3.13 26.65
N LEU A 264 -13.74 -2.88 25.58
CA LEU A 264 -15.12 -2.41 25.67
C LEU A 264 -16.08 -3.47 26.25
N GLU A 265 -15.92 -4.75 25.88
CA GLU A 265 -16.72 -5.84 26.43
C GLU A 265 -16.49 -6.02 27.93
N ALA A 266 -15.23 -5.99 28.36
CA ALA A 266 -14.87 -6.08 29.77
C ALA A 266 -15.41 -4.88 30.58
N ALA A 267 -15.48 -3.70 29.97
CA ALA A 267 -15.96 -2.49 30.61
C ALA A 267 -17.49 -2.49 30.86
N LYS A 268 -18.27 -3.30 30.12
CA LYS A 268 -19.74 -3.41 30.27
C LYS A 268 -20.45 -2.05 30.29
N GLY A 269 -20.08 -1.17 29.36
CA GLY A 269 -20.65 0.18 29.21
C GLY A 269 -20.05 1.25 30.14
N LYS A 270 -19.11 0.90 31.02
CA LYS A 270 -18.34 1.89 31.78
C LYS A 270 -17.31 2.59 30.87
N PRO A 271 -16.99 3.87 31.14
CA PRO A 271 -15.90 4.53 30.43
C PRO A 271 -14.59 3.75 30.60
N VAL A 272 -13.86 3.57 29.49
CA VAL A 272 -12.55 2.93 29.47
C VAL A 272 -11.55 3.82 28.75
N THR A 273 -10.27 3.75 29.10
CA THR A 273 -9.24 4.35 28.25
C THR A 273 -8.83 3.31 27.23
N LEU A 274 -9.09 3.55 25.94
CA LEU A 274 -8.68 2.63 24.89
C LEU A 274 -7.16 2.65 24.73
N GLU A 275 -6.54 1.49 24.87
CA GLU A 275 -5.17 1.25 24.45
C GLU A 275 -5.15 0.85 22.98
N LEU A 276 -4.41 1.59 22.15
CA LEU A 276 -4.16 1.26 20.73
C LEU A 276 -2.67 1.34 20.44
N THR A 277 -2.26 0.80 19.30
CA THR A 277 -0.85 0.72 18.90
C THR A 277 -0.46 1.96 18.10
N THR A 278 0.66 2.59 18.46
CA THR A 278 1.35 3.59 17.65
C THR A 278 2.69 3.02 17.24
N ALA A 279 3.02 3.09 15.95
CA ALA A 279 4.28 2.58 15.42
C ALA A 279 4.99 3.62 14.54
N ILE A 280 6.31 3.52 14.47
CA ILE A 280 7.18 4.31 13.60
C ILE A 280 8.33 3.43 13.08
N ASP A 281 8.70 3.62 11.81
CA ASP A 281 9.74 2.80 11.17
C ASP A 281 11.14 3.10 11.71
N ARG A 282 11.41 4.38 11.99
CA ARG A 282 12.72 4.85 12.45
C ARG A 282 12.56 5.95 13.49
N TRP A 283 13.32 5.82 14.57
CA TRP A 283 13.60 6.89 15.50
C TRP A 283 15.10 7.13 15.56
N ASP A 284 15.52 8.31 15.12
CA ASP A 284 16.93 8.69 15.03
C ASP A 284 17.18 9.92 15.91
N GLN A 285 17.42 9.67 17.21
CA GLN A 285 17.68 10.65 18.27
C GLN A 285 18.70 10.06 19.26
N ASP A 286 18.64 10.47 20.54
CA ASP A 286 19.44 9.92 21.64
C ASP A 286 19.35 8.40 21.80
N VAL A 287 18.38 7.71 21.21
CA VAL A 287 18.35 6.24 21.15
C VAL A 287 17.98 5.85 19.73
N LEU A 288 18.85 5.09 19.07
CA LEU A 288 18.61 4.61 17.72
C LEU A 288 17.70 3.38 17.77
N ALA A 289 16.49 3.53 17.23
CA ALA A 289 15.50 2.46 17.17
C ALA A 289 14.89 2.32 15.77
N ARG A 290 14.60 1.08 15.38
CA ARG A 290 13.80 0.73 14.20
C ARG A 290 12.55 -0.02 14.61
N ASP A 291 11.50 0.15 13.84
CA ASP A 291 10.20 -0.50 14.03
C ASP A 291 9.70 -0.36 15.48
N LEU A 292 9.83 0.85 16.05
CA LEU A 292 9.33 1.12 17.40
C LEU A 292 7.81 1.09 17.34
N SER A 293 7.23 0.16 18.08
CA SER A 293 5.79 -0.02 18.19
C SER A 293 5.42 -0.08 19.67
N CYS A 294 4.46 0.75 20.08
CA CYS A 294 3.97 0.79 21.45
C CYS A 294 2.43 0.78 21.47
N ARG A 295 1.86 -0.16 22.20
CA ARG A 295 0.44 -0.19 22.55
C ARG A 295 0.23 0.53 23.88
N MET A 296 -0.40 1.69 23.83
CA MET A 296 -0.51 2.60 24.97
C MET A 296 -1.85 3.35 24.97
N ARG A 297 -2.15 3.97 26.12
CA ARG A 297 -3.33 4.84 26.29
C ARG A 297 -3.22 6.14 25.51
N GLU A 298 -2.03 6.75 25.53
CA GLU A 298 -1.69 7.94 24.74
C GLU A 298 -1.02 7.51 23.43
N GLN A 299 -1.37 8.18 22.33
CA GLN A 299 -0.99 7.77 20.97
C GLN A 299 -0.23 8.87 20.24
N GLY A 300 0.50 8.46 19.20
CA GLY A 300 1.20 9.36 18.29
C GLY A 300 2.67 9.62 18.65
N PRO A 301 3.39 10.37 17.82
CA PRO A 301 4.84 10.56 17.94
C PRO A 301 5.27 11.22 19.26
N ILE A 302 4.44 12.08 19.86
CA ILE A 302 4.76 12.72 21.15
C ILE A 302 4.81 11.66 22.26
N ALA A 303 3.80 10.79 22.35
CA ALA A 303 3.77 9.72 23.35
C ALA A 303 4.92 8.73 23.15
N LEU A 304 5.27 8.41 21.90
CA LEU A 304 6.48 7.63 21.60
C LEU A 304 7.76 8.37 21.97
N GLY A 305 7.79 9.69 21.77
CA GLY A 305 8.88 10.55 22.20
C GLY A 305 9.12 10.50 23.70
N ASP A 306 8.06 10.51 24.50
CA ASP A 306 8.16 10.33 25.96
C ASP A 306 8.73 8.96 26.34
N VAL A 307 8.35 7.89 25.62
CA VAL A 307 8.92 6.55 25.83
C VAL A 307 10.41 6.56 25.56
N MET A 308 10.84 7.13 24.42
CA MET A 308 12.26 7.19 24.06
C MET A 308 13.05 8.12 24.97
N ALA A 309 12.48 9.24 25.41
CA ALA A 309 13.06 10.15 26.38
C ALA A 309 13.29 9.48 27.75
N GLY A 310 12.46 8.51 28.14
CA GLY A 310 12.67 7.72 29.34
C GLY A 310 13.76 6.65 29.23
N ILE A 311 14.09 6.23 28.00
CA ILE A 311 15.17 5.27 27.69
C ILE A 311 16.52 6.00 27.47
N ALA A 312 16.50 7.22 26.93
CA ALA A 312 17.70 8.02 26.65
C ALA A 312 18.70 8.10 27.83
N PRO A 313 18.30 8.25 29.11
CA PRO A 313 19.24 8.31 30.24
C PRO A 313 20.08 7.04 30.44
N VAL A 314 19.65 5.90 29.92
CA VAL A 314 20.40 4.63 29.98
C VAL A 314 21.14 4.30 28.69
N LYS A 315 21.07 5.15 27.66
CA LYS A 315 21.67 4.91 26.34
C LYS A 315 23.16 4.59 26.41
N ALA A 316 23.96 5.40 27.09
CA ALA A 316 25.40 5.16 27.19
C ALA A 316 25.74 3.77 27.78
N LYS A 317 24.89 3.26 28.69
CA LYS A 317 25.03 1.90 29.25
C LYS A 317 24.57 0.82 28.28
N LEU A 318 23.56 1.11 27.46
CA LEU A 318 23.11 0.22 26.36
C LEU A 318 24.19 0.10 25.30
N ASP A 319 24.82 1.21 24.90
CA ASP A 319 25.91 1.22 23.93
C ASP A 319 27.13 0.44 24.44
N ALA A 320 27.45 0.60 25.73
CA ALA A 320 28.53 -0.15 26.37
C ALA A 320 28.29 -1.66 26.43
N CYS A 321 27.06 -2.14 26.24
CA CYS A 321 26.78 -3.58 26.13
C CYS A 321 27.36 -4.19 24.84
N ALA A 322 27.52 -3.39 23.79
CA ALA A 322 28.04 -3.86 22.50
C ALA A 322 28.93 -2.78 21.84
N PRO A 323 30.15 -2.53 22.36
CA PRO A 323 30.99 -1.41 21.88
C PRO A 323 31.32 -1.46 20.38
N ALA A 324 31.44 -2.67 19.82
CA ALA A 324 31.73 -2.88 18.40
C ALA A 324 30.50 -2.70 17.48
N GLY A 325 29.32 -2.44 18.04
CA GLY A 325 28.06 -2.36 17.30
C GLY A 325 27.27 -3.67 17.39
N ALA A 326 25.99 -3.58 17.72
CA ALA A 326 25.03 -4.69 17.62
C ALA A 326 23.61 -4.18 17.37
N ALA A 327 22.76 -5.04 16.81
CA ALA A 327 21.33 -4.82 16.73
C ALA A 327 20.60 -5.92 17.49
N VAL A 328 19.59 -5.56 18.28
CA VAL A 328 18.75 -6.49 19.04
C VAL A 328 17.29 -6.12 18.92
N GLN A 329 16.42 -7.09 18.66
CA GLN A 329 14.97 -6.91 18.80
C GLN A 329 14.60 -7.10 20.26
N VAL A 330 13.93 -6.11 20.85
CA VAL A 330 13.53 -6.10 22.25
C VAL A 330 12.04 -5.82 22.40
N SER A 331 11.47 -6.36 23.46
CA SER A 331 10.12 -6.03 23.94
C SER A 331 10.14 -5.70 25.43
N TRP A 332 9.22 -4.85 25.87
CA TRP A 332 9.10 -4.46 27.28
C TRP A 332 7.69 -3.98 27.63
N THR A 333 7.39 -3.99 28.94
CA THR A 333 6.16 -3.44 29.51
C THR A 333 6.46 -2.16 30.29
N LEU A 334 5.61 -1.16 30.14
CA LEU A 334 5.66 0.11 30.85
C LEU A 334 4.56 0.12 31.91
N SER A 335 4.94 0.12 33.19
CA SER A 335 3.97 0.17 34.29
C SER A 335 4.55 0.81 35.56
N GLY A 336 3.75 1.71 36.15
CA GLY A 336 4.12 2.39 37.41
C GLY A 336 5.38 3.25 37.29
N GLY A 337 5.55 3.95 36.16
CA GLY A 337 6.69 4.84 35.93
C GLY A 337 8.03 4.13 35.66
N LYS A 338 7.98 2.82 35.34
CA LYS A 338 9.17 1.98 35.12
C LYS A 338 8.99 1.14 33.87
N LEU A 339 10.11 0.91 33.20
CA LEU A 339 10.24 -0.16 32.23
C LEU A 339 10.43 -1.48 32.99
N ARG A 340 9.60 -2.47 32.67
CA ARG A 340 9.56 -3.80 33.27
C ARG A 340 9.59 -4.86 32.19
N ASP A 341 9.95 -6.07 32.62
CA ASP A 341 9.87 -7.28 31.79
C ASP A 341 10.58 -7.11 30.44
N ALA A 342 11.66 -6.32 30.42
CA ALA A 342 12.48 -6.15 29.24
C ALA A 342 13.03 -7.50 28.81
N LYS A 343 12.96 -7.78 27.52
CA LYS A 343 13.47 -9.02 26.94
C LYS A 343 14.10 -8.73 25.59
N VAL A 344 15.21 -9.39 25.29
CA VAL A 344 15.71 -9.50 23.92
C VAL A 344 15.04 -10.71 23.27
N ASP A 345 14.30 -10.46 22.20
CA ASP A 345 13.56 -11.47 21.46
C ASP A 345 14.41 -12.11 20.36
N ARG A 346 15.27 -11.31 19.70
CA ARG A 346 16.19 -11.76 18.64
C ARG A 346 17.45 -10.90 18.59
N GLY A 347 18.54 -11.46 18.08
CA GLY A 347 19.84 -10.80 17.94
C GLY A 347 20.68 -10.80 19.21
N GLY A 348 21.92 -10.32 19.07
CA GLY A 348 22.91 -10.29 20.15
C GLY A 348 23.37 -11.67 20.62
N ASP A 349 24.48 -11.71 21.34
CA ASP A 349 24.90 -12.90 22.10
C ASP A 349 24.31 -12.87 23.52
N ASP A 350 24.50 -13.96 24.27
CA ASP A 350 24.01 -14.08 25.64
C ASP A 350 24.49 -12.96 26.58
N ALA A 351 25.70 -12.44 26.38
CA ALA A 351 26.28 -11.39 27.21
C ALA A 351 25.62 -10.04 26.90
N ILE A 352 25.49 -9.71 25.60
CA ILE A 352 24.75 -8.54 25.12
C ILE A 352 23.32 -8.60 25.64
N ASN A 353 22.64 -9.74 25.50
CA ASN A 353 21.22 -9.88 25.82
C ASN A 353 20.94 -9.69 27.31
N LYS A 354 21.79 -10.25 28.18
CA LYS A 354 21.74 -10.02 29.64
C LYS A 354 22.04 -8.56 29.99
N CYS A 355 23.03 -7.95 29.34
CA CYS A 355 23.40 -6.55 29.58
C CYS A 355 22.28 -5.58 29.18
N VAL A 356 21.71 -5.74 27.99
CA VAL A 356 20.61 -4.93 27.46
C VAL A 356 19.39 -5.04 28.37
N THR A 357 18.96 -6.26 28.68
CA THR A 357 17.80 -6.50 29.56
C THR A 357 17.98 -5.85 30.93
N LYS A 358 19.16 -6.01 31.56
CA LYS A 358 19.47 -5.40 32.87
C LYS A 358 19.51 -3.88 32.80
N THR A 359 19.90 -3.32 31.66
CA THR A 359 20.03 -1.87 31.48
C THR A 359 18.69 -1.23 31.18
N LEU A 360 17.87 -1.81 30.31
CA LEU A 360 16.51 -1.34 30.01
C LEU A 360 15.63 -1.30 31.27
N ASN A 361 15.71 -2.31 32.13
CA ASN A 361 14.95 -2.33 33.40
C ASN A 361 15.31 -1.22 34.39
N LYS A 362 16.35 -0.41 34.13
CA LYS A 362 16.69 0.79 34.91
C LYS A 362 16.04 2.06 34.35
N ALA A 363 15.51 2.01 33.13
CA ALA A 363 14.85 3.14 32.49
C ALA A 363 13.56 3.53 33.23
N ARG A 364 13.25 4.82 33.20
CA ARG A 364 12.07 5.41 33.83
C ARG A 364 11.24 6.06 32.76
N VAL A 365 10.04 5.54 32.57
CA VAL A 365 9.11 5.97 31.52
C VAL A 365 7.78 6.22 32.20
N SER A 366 7.25 7.44 32.05
CA SER A 366 5.96 7.86 32.62
C SER A 366 4.76 7.17 31.98
N GLN A 367 4.90 6.81 30.70
CA GLN A 367 3.87 6.14 29.92
C GLN A 367 3.56 4.72 30.44
N SER A 368 2.41 4.19 30.04
CA SER A 368 1.99 2.83 30.39
C SER A 368 1.52 2.08 29.15
N GLY A 369 1.89 0.81 29.03
CA GLY A 369 1.58 -0.02 27.87
C GLY A 369 2.67 -1.05 27.58
N THR A 370 2.68 -1.60 26.37
CA THR A 370 3.70 -2.56 25.92
C THR A 370 4.35 -2.07 24.65
N CYS A 371 5.68 -2.20 24.57
CA CYS A 371 6.45 -1.73 23.43
C CYS A 371 7.39 -2.80 22.90
N SER A 372 7.75 -2.68 21.64
CA SER A 372 8.85 -3.41 21.01
C SER A 372 9.61 -2.50 20.06
N ALA A 373 10.90 -2.75 19.89
CA ALA A 373 11.75 -2.07 18.91
C ALA A 373 12.97 -2.93 18.56
N LYS A 374 13.61 -2.65 17.43
CA LYS A 374 14.99 -3.04 17.17
C LYS A 374 15.91 -1.91 17.65
N LEU A 375 16.73 -2.17 18.66
CA LEU A 375 17.69 -1.19 19.18
C LEU A 375 19.04 -1.36 18.49
N LEU A 376 19.63 -0.25 18.07
CA LEU A 376 20.99 -0.18 17.56
C LEU A 376 21.91 0.30 18.68
N LEU A 377 22.91 -0.52 19.01
CA LEU A 377 23.76 -0.36 20.19
C LEU A 377 25.21 -0.11 19.78
N GLY A 378 25.89 0.80 20.48
CA GLY A 378 27.34 0.95 20.34
C GLY A 378 27.76 1.68 19.07
N ASP A 379 28.78 1.17 18.37
CA ASP A 379 29.21 1.75 17.11
C ASP A 379 28.08 1.69 16.06
N LYS A 380 27.81 2.85 15.45
CA LYS A 380 26.69 3.01 14.51
C LYS A 380 26.84 2.12 13.28
N LYS A 381 28.04 2.04 12.71
CA LYS A 381 28.29 1.28 11.48
C LYS A 381 28.20 -0.22 11.74
N GLY A 382 28.76 -0.67 12.87
CA GLY A 382 28.62 -2.05 13.34
C GLY A 382 27.16 -2.43 13.61
N ALA A 383 26.39 -1.55 14.28
CA ALA A 383 24.98 -1.79 14.57
C ALA A 383 24.10 -1.80 13.30
N GLU A 384 24.34 -0.91 12.34
CA GLU A 384 23.66 -0.92 11.04
C GLU A 384 23.98 -2.18 10.24
N SER A 385 25.22 -2.67 10.31
CA SER A 385 25.63 -3.93 9.66
C SER A 385 24.99 -5.14 10.33
N ALA A 386 24.78 -5.09 11.64
CA ALA A 386 24.10 -6.14 12.40
C ALA A 386 22.57 -6.09 12.27
N LEU A 387 22.01 -4.98 11.79
CA LEU A 387 20.55 -4.84 11.62
C LEU A 387 20.05 -5.71 10.47
N SER A 388 20.81 -5.84 9.38
CA SER A 388 20.38 -6.64 8.22
C SER A 388 20.11 -8.10 8.58
N SER A 389 20.86 -8.68 9.53
CA SER A 389 20.64 -10.05 10.00
C SER A 389 19.42 -10.23 10.91
N LEU A 390 18.72 -9.15 11.28
CA LEU A 390 17.41 -9.17 11.95
C LEU A 390 16.24 -8.96 10.98
N GLU A 391 16.54 -8.51 9.77
CA GLU A 391 15.56 -8.22 8.72
C GLU A 391 15.35 -9.42 7.78
N ASP A 392 16.35 -10.30 7.68
CA ASP A 392 16.27 -11.66 7.12
C ASP A 392 15.62 -12.65 8.10
#